data_AF-A0A9P5UI85-F1
#
_entry.id   AF-A0A9P5UI85-F1
#
_cell.length_a   1.000
_cell.length_b   1.000
_cell.length_c   1.000
_cell.angle_alpha   90.00
_cell.angle_beta   90.00
_cell.angle_gamma   90.00
#
_symmetry.space_group_name_H-M   'P 1'
#
loop_
_entity.id
_entity.type
_entity.pdbx_description
1 polymer ?
#
loop_
_entity_poly.entity_id
_entity_poly.type
_entity_poly.pdbx_seq_one_letter_code
_entity_poly.pdbx_strand_id
1 'polypeptide(L)'
;MVRHESPRCFWTGSELSTKTGSDARVRFSLDRGVFSNGRALSYGSEDQIIVAASLFCNCFFMDLDVDQRVQLLDRIEEQWEEGIEWADGVIEELKRYDAETEKKKRWTKEAEQRWKDFCHGRSLVTGQAITGGNAHIDRVFNSDAYSVNTCIFVEKGINFAKGRILEFQSSSGFVGESKIAYGVEILRKEVKELLDRTKPLRAR
;
A
#
# COMPACT_ATOMS: atom_id res chain seq x y z
N MET A 1 14.13 -25.35 -28.44
CA MET A 1 14.14 -24.06 -27.71
C MET A 1 13.14 -24.21 -26.57
N VAL A 2 13.60 -24.39 -25.33
CA VAL A 2 12.70 -24.50 -24.17
C VAL A 2 12.17 -23.11 -23.87
N ARG A 3 10.86 -22.88 -24.03
CA ARG A 3 10.25 -21.63 -23.57
C ARG A 3 10.24 -21.69 -22.04
N HIS A 4 11.08 -20.89 -21.40
CA HIS A 4 10.97 -20.67 -19.97
C HIS A 4 9.70 -19.85 -19.75
N GLU A 5 8.69 -20.45 -19.12
CA GLU A 5 7.49 -19.74 -18.72
C GLU A 5 7.84 -18.69 -17.67
N SER A 6 7.29 -17.48 -17.82
CA SER A 6 7.43 -16.43 -16.82
C SER A 6 6.82 -16.90 -15.49
N PRO A 7 7.49 -16.68 -14.34
CA PRO A 7 6.90 -17.01 -13.05
C PRO A 7 5.58 -16.25 -12.86
N ARG A 8 4.63 -16.86 -12.15
CA ARG A 8 3.35 -16.23 -11.82
C ARG A 8 3.25 -15.90 -10.35
N CYS A 9 2.61 -14.78 -10.04
CA CYS A 9 2.30 -14.38 -8.68
C CYS A 9 1.31 -15.40 -8.08
N PHE A 10 1.65 -15.98 -6.94
CA PHE A 10 0.80 -16.90 -6.21
C PHE A 10 -0.54 -16.25 -5.84
N TRP A 11 -0.51 -15.00 -5.38
CA TRP A 11 -1.69 -14.29 -4.90
C TRP A 11 -2.64 -13.83 -6.01
N THR A 12 -2.10 -13.40 -7.16
CA THR A 12 -2.90 -12.73 -8.21
C THR A 12 -2.94 -13.48 -9.53
N GLY A 13 -2.13 -14.52 -9.68
CA GLY A 13 -1.95 -15.26 -10.95
C GLY A 13 -1.23 -14.48 -12.06
N SER A 14 -0.90 -13.20 -11.84
CA SER A 14 -0.26 -12.34 -12.83
C SER A 14 1.15 -12.81 -13.17
N GLU A 15 1.55 -12.64 -14.44
CA GLU A 15 2.93 -12.89 -14.86
C GLU A 15 3.90 -11.90 -14.20
N LEU A 16 5.06 -12.42 -13.82
CA LEU A 16 6.10 -11.68 -13.12
C LEU A 16 7.32 -11.47 -14.01
N SER A 17 7.90 -10.28 -13.89
CA SER A 17 9.15 -9.87 -14.52
C SER A 17 10.32 -10.09 -13.58
N THR A 18 11.35 -10.80 -14.04
CA THR A 18 12.64 -10.95 -13.36
C THR A 18 13.62 -9.81 -13.70
N LYS A 19 13.23 -8.87 -14.57
CA LYS A 19 14.10 -7.75 -14.96
C LYS A 19 14.27 -6.77 -13.80
N THR A 20 15.53 -6.46 -13.49
CA THR A 20 15.86 -5.43 -12.49
C THR A 20 15.25 -4.08 -12.88
N GLY A 21 14.71 -3.36 -11.89
CA GLY A 21 14.05 -2.07 -12.11
C GLY A 21 12.60 -2.15 -12.62
N SER A 22 12.05 -3.36 -12.78
CA SER A 22 10.63 -3.52 -13.10
C SER A 22 9.74 -2.94 -12.01
N ASP A 23 8.55 -2.48 -12.42
CA ASP A 23 7.52 -1.96 -11.52
C ASP A 23 7.11 -2.99 -10.45
N ALA A 24 6.88 -2.54 -9.21
CA ALA A 24 6.56 -3.43 -8.09
C ALA A 24 5.34 -4.33 -8.32
N ARG A 25 4.37 -3.91 -9.14
CA ARG A 25 3.14 -4.68 -9.45
C ARG A 25 3.44 -6.00 -10.16
N VAL A 26 4.51 -6.02 -10.96
CA VAL A 26 4.90 -7.19 -11.78
C VAL A 26 6.31 -7.70 -11.44
N ARG A 27 7.10 -6.96 -10.67
CA ARG A 27 8.46 -7.37 -10.32
C ARG A 27 8.43 -8.62 -9.46
N PHE A 28 9.14 -9.64 -9.90
CA PHE A 28 9.33 -10.89 -9.18
C PHE A 28 9.95 -10.65 -7.79
N SER A 29 9.36 -11.29 -6.79
CA SER A 29 9.87 -11.40 -5.44
C SER A 29 9.54 -12.80 -4.88
N LEU A 30 10.26 -13.16 -3.82
CA LEU A 30 9.91 -14.31 -2.98
C LEU A 30 9.18 -13.81 -1.75
N ASP A 31 8.08 -14.47 -1.42
CA ASP A 31 7.25 -14.21 -0.26
C ASP A 31 7.23 -15.44 0.66
N ARG A 32 7.15 -15.20 1.96
CA ARG A 32 7.26 -16.20 3.03
C ARG A 32 5.89 -16.39 3.65
N GLY A 33 5.40 -17.62 3.68
CA GLY A 33 4.08 -17.95 4.22
C GLY A 33 4.08 -18.28 5.72
N VAL A 34 5.22 -18.72 6.28
CA VAL A 34 5.27 -19.28 7.64
C VAL A 34 5.96 -18.32 8.60
N PHE A 35 5.29 -18.07 9.72
CA PHE A 35 5.70 -17.18 10.79
C PHE A 35 5.70 -17.94 12.12
N SER A 36 6.64 -17.58 13.00
CA SER A 36 6.73 -18.07 14.38
C SER A 36 6.95 -16.88 15.30
N ASN A 37 6.16 -16.79 16.38
CA ASN A 37 6.19 -15.67 17.33
C ASN A 37 6.11 -14.28 16.65
N GLY A 38 5.22 -14.15 15.66
CA GLY A 38 5.03 -12.90 14.91
C GLY A 38 6.19 -12.52 13.98
N ARG A 39 7.12 -13.43 13.70
CA ARG A 39 8.25 -13.22 12.78
C ARG A 39 8.28 -14.29 11.71
N ALA A 40 8.46 -13.88 10.46
CA ALA A 40 8.65 -14.83 9.36
C ALA A 40 9.89 -15.69 9.62
N LEU A 41 9.76 -17.00 9.42
CA LEU A 41 10.93 -17.89 9.44
C LEU A 41 11.94 -17.45 8.36
N SER A 42 13.20 -17.83 8.53
CA SER A 42 14.23 -17.52 7.53
C SER A 42 13.91 -18.20 6.19
N TYR A 43 14.40 -17.65 5.08
CA TYR A 43 14.24 -18.26 3.75
C TYR A 43 14.89 -19.65 3.64
N GLY A 44 15.89 -19.95 4.46
CA GLY A 44 16.57 -21.26 4.46
C GLY A 44 15.96 -22.28 5.42
N SER A 45 14.89 -21.93 6.13
CA SER A 45 14.24 -22.84 7.07
C SER A 45 13.51 -23.95 6.34
N GLU A 46 13.66 -25.21 6.77
CA GLU A 46 12.97 -26.36 6.18
C GLU A 46 11.44 -26.25 6.30
N ASP A 47 10.96 -25.64 7.38
CA ASP A 47 9.53 -25.40 7.63
C ASP A 47 8.97 -24.15 6.90
N GLN A 48 9.79 -23.42 6.15
CA GLN A 48 9.32 -22.21 5.47
C GLN A 48 8.68 -22.54 4.11
N ILE A 49 7.49 -22.01 3.88
CA ILE A 49 6.82 -22.03 2.58
C ILE A 49 7.19 -20.75 1.84
N ILE A 50 7.87 -20.90 0.70
CA ILE A 50 8.22 -19.78 -0.17
C ILE A 50 7.37 -19.84 -1.43
N VAL A 51 6.72 -18.73 -1.74
CA VAL A 51 5.93 -18.58 -2.97
C VAL A 51 6.47 -17.45 -3.84
N ALA A 52 6.30 -17.58 -5.15
CA ALA A 52 6.55 -16.48 -6.08
C ALA A 52 5.45 -15.43 -5.90
N ALA A 53 5.81 -14.16 -5.73
CA ALA A 53 4.88 -13.06 -5.57
C ALA A 53 5.37 -11.83 -6.34
N SER A 54 4.46 -10.91 -6.66
CA SER A 54 4.91 -9.57 -7.02
C SER A 54 5.49 -8.87 -5.80
N LEU A 55 6.45 -7.98 -6.01
CA LEU A 55 7.02 -7.16 -4.94
C LEU A 55 5.93 -6.36 -4.22
N PHE A 56 4.90 -5.90 -4.95
CA PHE A 56 3.72 -5.28 -4.37
C PHE A 56 3.03 -6.20 -3.35
N CYS A 57 2.66 -7.43 -3.73
CA CYS A 57 1.99 -8.36 -2.82
C CYS A 57 2.85 -8.71 -1.61
N ASN A 58 4.14 -8.97 -1.83
CA ASN A 58 5.09 -9.28 -0.77
C ASN A 58 5.20 -8.12 0.24
N CYS A 59 5.21 -6.87 -0.23
CA CYS A 59 5.21 -5.69 0.65
C CYS A 59 3.84 -5.48 1.30
N PHE A 60 2.73 -5.67 0.59
CA PHE A 60 1.39 -5.49 1.12
C PHE A 60 1.12 -6.42 2.32
N PHE A 61 1.53 -7.69 2.21
CA PHE A 61 1.40 -8.69 3.28
C PHE A 61 2.58 -8.75 4.24
N MET A 62 3.40 -7.70 4.27
CA MET A 62 4.59 -7.67 5.11
C MET A 62 4.22 -7.89 6.58
N ASP A 63 4.99 -8.77 7.22
CA ASP A 63 4.84 -9.13 8.63
C ASP A 63 3.53 -9.88 8.98
N LEU A 64 2.79 -10.39 7.99
CA LEU A 64 1.56 -11.16 8.18
C LEU A 64 1.74 -12.63 7.79
N ASP A 65 1.23 -13.55 8.61
CA ASP A 65 1.06 -14.95 8.24
C ASP A 65 -0.13 -15.16 7.30
N VAL A 66 -0.30 -16.37 6.76
CA VAL A 66 -1.35 -16.67 5.77
C VAL A 66 -2.75 -16.36 6.30
N ASP A 67 -3.06 -16.73 7.54
CA ASP A 67 -4.40 -16.53 8.12
C ASP A 67 -4.69 -15.03 8.32
N GLN A 68 -3.70 -14.28 8.83
CA GLN A 68 -3.78 -12.83 9.00
C GLN A 68 -3.97 -12.11 7.66
N ARG A 69 -3.36 -12.60 6.58
CA ARG A 69 -3.55 -12.03 5.23
C ARG A 69 -4.96 -12.23 4.72
N VAL A 70 -5.53 -13.42 4.89
CA VAL A 70 -6.92 -13.71 4.50
C VAL A 70 -7.87 -12.82 5.29
N GLN A 71 -7.72 -12.77 6.61
CA GLN A 71 -8.53 -11.90 7.49
C GLN A 71 -8.40 -10.42 7.15
N LEU A 72 -7.21 -9.96 6.76
CA LEU A 72 -7.00 -8.60 6.30
C LEU A 72 -7.79 -8.32 5.01
N LEU A 73 -7.69 -9.19 4.01
CA LEU A 73 -8.39 -9.02 2.74
C LEU A 73 -9.91 -9.05 2.91
N ASP A 74 -10.43 -9.96 3.74
CA ASP A 74 -11.87 -10.06 4.03
C ASP A 74 -12.38 -8.77 4.68
N ARG A 75 -11.66 -8.27 5.70
CA ARG A 75 -12.02 -7.03 6.39
C ARG A 75 -11.98 -5.81 5.46
N ILE A 76 -10.96 -5.73 4.59
CA ILE A 76 -10.87 -4.66 3.59
C ILE A 76 -12.06 -4.74 2.63
N GLU A 77 -12.42 -5.94 2.16
CA GLU A 77 -13.55 -6.13 1.24
C GLU A 77 -14.89 -5.76 1.89
N GLU A 78 -15.11 -6.18 3.14
CA GLU A 78 -16.33 -5.86 3.90
C GLU A 78 -16.53 -4.36 4.12
N GLN A 79 -15.45 -3.62 4.33
CA GLN A 79 -15.47 -2.19 4.66
C GLN A 79 -15.11 -1.29 3.49
N TRP A 80 -14.99 -1.83 2.27
CA TRP A 80 -14.40 -1.13 1.13
C TRP A 80 -15.12 0.18 0.82
N GLU A 81 -16.44 0.13 0.62
CA GLU A 81 -17.25 1.29 0.22
C GLU A 81 -17.30 2.36 1.32
N GLU A 82 -17.59 1.97 2.56
CA GLU A 82 -17.60 2.91 3.71
C GLU A 82 -16.21 3.54 3.94
N GLY A 83 -15.15 2.73 3.78
CA GLY A 83 -13.78 3.18 3.89
C GLY A 83 -13.38 4.20 2.83
N ILE A 84 -13.83 4.02 1.58
CA ILE A 84 -13.63 4.96 0.48
C ILE A 84 -14.37 6.26 0.75
N GLU A 85 -15.66 6.20 1.09
CA GLU A 85 -16.48 7.38 1.36
C GLU A 85 -15.88 8.23 2.48
N TRP A 86 -15.46 7.58 3.56
CA TRP A 86 -14.77 8.24 4.67
C TRP A 86 -13.49 8.94 4.20
N ALA A 87 -12.62 8.23 3.48
CA ALA A 87 -11.32 8.77 3.08
C ALA A 87 -11.46 9.90 2.06
N ASP A 88 -12.47 9.86 1.18
CA ASP A 88 -12.76 10.93 0.24
C ASP A 88 -13.21 12.21 0.98
N GLY A 89 -14.04 12.06 2.01
CA GLY A 89 -14.39 13.15 2.92
C GLY A 89 -13.16 13.81 3.55
N VAL A 90 -12.22 13.00 4.07
CA VAL A 90 -10.97 13.51 4.66
C VAL A 90 -10.10 14.23 3.63
N ILE A 91 -10.00 13.71 2.40
CA ILE A 91 -9.23 14.35 1.32
C ILE A 91 -9.82 15.74 0.99
N GLU A 92 -11.15 15.86 0.94
CA GLU A 92 -11.81 17.15 0.71
C GLU A 92 -11.60 18.14 1.86
N GLU A 93 -11.60 17.68 3.11
CA GLU A 93 -11.27 18.52 4.26
C GLU A 93 -9.81 19.00 4.23
N LEU A 94 -8.88 18.12 3.85
CA LEU A 94 -7.46 18.46 3.71
C LEU A 94 -7.23 19.51 2.61
N LYS A 95 -7.94 19.40 1.47
CA LYS A 95 -7.89 20.40 0.39
C LYS A 95 -8.35 21.77 0.88
N ARG A 96 -9.45 21.84 1.64
CA ARG A 96 -9.95 23.10 2.22
C ARG A 96 -8.94 23.69 3.21
N TYR A 97 -8.43 22.87 4.12
CA TYR A 97 -7.43 23.27 5.09
C TYR A 97 -6.15 23.79 4.42
N ASP A 98 -5.74 23.19 3.30
CA ASP A 98 -4.60 23.67 2.53
C ASP A 98 -4.80 25.08 1.98
N ALA A 99 -5.90 25.31 1.28
CA ALA A 99 -6.26 26.60 0.71
C ALA A 99 -6.30 27.72 1.77
N GLU A 100 -6.75 27.40 2.99
CA GLU A 100 -6.79 28.36 4.10
C GLU A 100 -5.41 28.66 4.70
N THR A 101 -4.44 27.74 4.58
CA THR A 101 -3.18 27.78 5.32
C THR A 101 -1.93 27.98 4.45
N GLU A 102 -2.09 28.37 3.18
CA GLU A 102 -1.09 28.57 2.11
C GLU A 102 0.29 29.16 2.48
N LYS A 103 0.48 29.72 3.69
CA LYS A 103 1.66 30.52 4.07
C LYS A 103 2.70 29.87 4.98
N LYS A 104 2.53 28.65 5.51
CA LYS A 104 3.47 28.13 6.53
C LYS A 104 3.64 26.60 6.50
N LYS A 105 4.53 26.03 5.68
CA LYS A 105 4.60 24.55 5.59
C LYS A 105 6.02 23.99 5.57
N ARG A 106 6.66 23.98 6.74
CA ARG A 106 7.62 22.92 7.09
C ARG A 106 6.82 21.81 7.78
N TRP A 107 7.13 20.55 7.51
CA TRP A 107 6.60 19.44 8.31
C TRP A 107 7.08 19.58 9.76
N THR A 108 6.15 19.87 10.68
CA THR A 108 6.41 19.94 12.12
C THR A 108 5.68 18.83 12.85
N LYS A 109 5.96 18.66 14.15
CA LYS A 109 5.21 17.70 14.99
C LYS A 109 3.73 18.04 15.08
N GLU A 110 3.39 19.34 15.08
CA GLU A 110 2.00 19.80 15.08
C GLU A 110 1.31 19.45 13.76
N ALA A 111 1.99 19.58 12.62
CA ALA A 111 1.47 19.16 11.32
C ALA A 111 1.25 17.65 11.27
N GLU A 112 2.18 16.86 11.83
CA GLU A 112 2.05 15.41 11.94
C GLU A 112 0.86 15.01 12.82
N GLN A 113 0.70 15.66 13.99
CA GLN A 113 -0.43 15.39 14.89
C GLN A 113 -1.76 15.75 14.23
N ARG A 114 -1.85 16.93 13.60
CA ARG A 114 -3.03 17.34 12.85
C ARG A 114 -3.41 16.33 11.75
N TRP A 115 -2.41 15.77 11.08
CA TRP A 115 -2.61 14.71 10.10
C TRP A 115 -3.20 13.44 10.70
N LYS A 116 -2.70 13.01 11.86
CA LYS A 116 -3.27 11.88 12.59
C LYS A 116 -4.71 12.14 13.03
N ASP A 117 -4.99 13.38 13.43
CA ASP A 117 -6.33 13.80 13.84
C ASP A 117 -7.31 13.76 12.66
N PHE A 118 -6.96 14.32 11.49
CA PHE A 118 -7.78 14.25 10.27
C PHE A 118 -8.09 12.82 9.85
N CYS A 119 -7.08 11.95 9.89
CA CYS A 119 -7.25 10.57 9.46
C CYS A 119 -7.90 9.69 10.54
N HIS A 120 -8.10 10.18 11.77
CA HIS A 120 -8.65 9.39 12.88
C HIS A 120 -8.00 7.99 13.03
N GLY A 121 -6.71 7.89 12.70
CA GLY A 121 -5.98 6.62 12.70
C GLY A 121 -6.43 5.60 11.64
N ARG A 122 -7.11 6.00 10.55
CA ARG A 122 -7.54 5.14 9.46
C ARG A 122 -6.80 5.42 8.15
N SER A 123 -6.49 4.38 7.37
CA SER A 123 -5.81 4.48 6.08
C SER A 123 -6.66 5.24 5.06
N LEU A 124 -6.05 6.20 4.36
CA LEU A 124 -6.72 6.87 3.23
C LEU A 124 -6.94 5.95 2.02
N VAL A 125 -6.20 4.84 1.94
CA VAL A 125 -6.32 3.89 0.82
C VAL A 125 -7.41 2.87 1.09
N THR A 126 -7.37 2.19 2.23
CA THR A 126 -8.26 1.05 2.52
C THR A 126 -9.42 1.41 3.44
N GLY A 127 -9.39 2.60 4.06
CA GLY A 127 -10.32 2.99 5.13
C GLY A 127 -10.15 2.20 6.43
N GLN A 128 -9.17 1.29 6.52
CA GLN A 128 -8.97 0.45 7.70
C GLN A 128 -8.37 1.25 8.85
N ALA A 129 -8.80 0.96 10.08
CA ALA A 129 -8.12 1.45 11.27
C ALA A 129 -6.70 0.86 11.33
N ILE A 130 -5.70 1.74 11.44
CA ILE A 130 -4.29 1.40 11.56
C ILE A 130 -3.88 1.55 13.04
N THR A 131 -3.52 0.44 13.66
CA THR A 131 -3.08 0.42 15.06
C THR A 131 -1.57 0.20 15.16
N GLY A 132 -0.96 0.80 16.18
CA GLY A 132 0.45 0.57 16.53
C GLY A 132 1.47 1.03 15.47
N GLY A 133 2.58 0.29 15.36
CA GLY A 133 3.70 0.62 14.47
C GLY A 133 3.46 0.41 12.97
N ASN A 134 2.23 0.09 12.56
CA ASN A 134 1.86 -0.11 11.15
C ASN A 134 1.39 1.16 10.44
N ALA A 135 1.30 2.27 11.17
CA ALA A 135 0.84 3.56 10.66
C ALA A 135 1.99 4.38 10.05
N HIS A 136 1.85 4.79 8.79
CA HIS A 136 2.82 5.63 8.10
C HIS A 136 2.18 6.91 7.59
N ILE A 137 2.81 8.04 7.92
CA ILE A 137 2.63 9.28 7.19
C ILE A 137 3.83 9.43 6.25
N ASP A 138 3.58 9.37 4.96
CA ASP A 138 4.65 9.49 3.96
C ASP A 138 4.20 10.27 2.74
N ARG A 139 5.16 10.75 1.97
CA ARG A 139 4.91 11.49 0.74
C ARG A 139 4.28 10.58 -0.30
N VAL A 140 3.31 11.07 -1.05
CA VAL A 140 2.76 10.43 -2.25
C VAL A 140 3.91 10.12 -3.20
N PHE A 141 4.62 11.17 -3.66
CA PHE A 141 5.79 11.05 -4.51
C PHE A 141 7.08 11.11 -3.70
N ASN A 142 8.01 10.19 -3.96
CA ASN A 142 9.28 10.08 -3.25
C ASN A 142 10.21 11.29 -3.47
N SER A 143 10.00 12.06 -4.55
CA SER A 143 10.76 13.27 -4.86
C SER A 143 10.34 14.50 -4.05
N ASP A 144 9.15 14.48 -3.44
CA ASP A 144 8.56 15.69 -2.86
C ASP A 144 9.14 16.01 -1.47
N ALA A 145 8.93 17.23 -0.99
CA ALA A 145 9.11 17.54 0.43
C ALA A 145 7.90 17.05 1.24
N TYR A 146 8.09 16.74 2.52
CA TYR A 146 6.97 16.48 3.43
C TYR A 146 6.15 17.75 3.63
N SER A 147 4.86 17.67 3.37
CA SER A 147 3.92 18.77 3.55
C SER A 147 2.51 18.23 3.70
N VAL A 148 1.59 19.09 4.14
CA VAL A 148 0.18 18.71 4.27
C VAL A 148 -0.47 18.29 2.95
N ASN A 149 0.10 18.65 1.80
CA ASN A 149 -0.55 18.39 0.50
C ASN A 149 0.17 17.31 -0.30
N THR A 150 1.31 16.86 0.21
CA THR A 150 2.15 15.85 -0.43
C THR A 150 2.18 14.56 0.37
N CYS A 151 1.71 14.55 1.61
CA CYS A 151 1.69 13.37 2.46
C CYS A 151 0.36 12.59 2.37
N ILE A 152 0.42 11.29 2.67
CA ILE A 152 -0.71 10.37 2.83
C ILE A 152 -0.51 9.58 4.12
N PHE A 153 -1.63 9.19 4.73
CA PHE A 153 -1.63 8.28 5.86
C PHE A 153 -2.13 6.90 5.43
N VAL A 154 -1.25 5.90 5.50
CA VAL A 154 -1.48 4.55 4.95
C VAL A 154 -0.77 3.48 5.79
N GLU A 155 -1.13 2.23 5.56
CA GLU A 155 -0.48 1.08 6.18
C GLU A 155 0.97 0.94 5.70
N LYS A 156 1.84 0.45 6.59
CA LYS A 156 3.24 0.14 6.31
C LYS A 156 3.42 -0.65 5.02
N GLY A 157 2.70 -1.75 4.86
CA GLY A 157 2.84 -2.62 3.68
C GLY A 157 2.56 -1.87 2.37
N ILE A 158 1.48 -1.08 2.35
CA ILE A 158 1.12 -0.22 1.21
C ILE A 158 2.18 0.84 0.97
N ASN A 159 2.70 1.51 2.01
CA ASN A 159 3.73 2.53 1.85
C ASN A 159 5.03 1.96 1.25
N PHE A 160 5.45 0.79 1.75
CA PHE A 160 6.63 0.10 1.22
C PHE A 160 6.44 -0.31 -0.25
N ALA A 161 5.26 -0.82 -0.60
CA ALA A 161 4.92 -1.17 -1.98
C ALA A 161 4.92 0.07 -2.89
N LYS A 162 4.24 1.15 -2.46
CA LYS A 162 4.19 2.45 -3.13
C LYS A 162 5.59 2.97 -3.46
N GLY A 163 6.52 2.88 -2.50
CA GLY A 163 7.90 3.31 -2.67
C GLY A 163 8.65 2.62 -3.83
N ARG A 164 8.11 1.55 -4.41
CA ARG A 164 8.70 0.75 -5.50
C ARG A 164 7.88 0.74 -6.79
N ILE A 165 6.73 1.40 -6.81
CA ILE A 165 5.93 1.63 -8.02
C ILE A 165 6.50 2.85 -8.75
N LEU A 166 6.60 2.79 -10.08
CA LEU A 166 7.28 3.80 -10.90
C LEU A 166 6.59 5.17 -10.84
N GLU A 167 5.27 5.19 -10.85
CA GLU A 167 4.45 6.42 -10.81
C GLU A 167 4.70 7.26 -9.55
N PHE A 168 5.12 6.65 -8.45
CA PHE A 168 5.37 7.35 -7.18
C PHE A 168 6.82 7.82 -7.02
N GLN A 169 7.71 7.59 -8.00
CA GLN A 169 9.12 7.98 -7.85
C GLN A 169 9.34 9.49 -7.98
N SER A 170 8.57 10.15 -8.84
CA SER A 170 8.71 11.59 -9.10
C SER A 170 7.38 12.25 -9.39
N SER A 171 7.21 13.48 -8.89
CA SER A 171 6.07 14.33 -9.20
C SER A 171 6.28 15.22 -10.44
N SER A 172 7.42 15.11 -11.15
CA SER A 172 7.76 16.01 -12.26
C SER A 172 6.76 15.98 -13.42
N GLY A 173 6.07 14.85 -13.61
CA GLY A 173 5.03 14.68 -14.63
C GLY A 173 3.61 14.78 -14.08
N PHE A 174 3.42 15.09 -12.79
CA PHE A 174 2.09 15.18 -12.19
C PHE A 174 1.38 16.46 -12.64
N VAL A 175 0.20 16.30 -13.23
CA VAL A 175 -0.71 17.38 -13.59
C VAL A 175 -2.05 17.05 -12.95
N GLY A 176 -2.41 17.77 -11.89
CA GLY A 176 -3.66 17.55 -11.17
C GLY A 176 -3.80 18.48 -9.96
N GLU A 177 -5.01 18.54 -9.42
CA GLU A 177 -5.33 19.46 -8.32
C GLU A 177 -4.88 18.93 -6.94
N SER A 178 -4.85 17.60 -6.76
CA SER A 178 -4.44 16.99 -5.50
C SER A 178 -3.58 15.75 -5.72
N LYS A 179 -2.33 15.84 -5.26
CA LYS A 179 -1.40 14.71 -5.24
C LYS A 179 -1.91 13.58 -4.36
N ILE A 180 -2.56 13.93 -3.25
CA ILE A 180 -3.16 12.98 -2.30
C ILE A 180 -4.23 12.14 -3.00
N ALA A 181 -5.20 12.80 -3.64
CA ALA A 181 -6.29 12.12 -4.34
C ALA A 181 -5.74 11.19 -5.45
N TYR A 182 -4.82 11.70 -6.27
CA TYR A 182 -4.14 10.92 -7.29
C TYR A 182 -3.45 9.67 -6.74
N GLY A 183 -2.68 9.82 -5.66
CA GLY A 183 -1.95 8.70 -5.09
C GLY A 183 -2.87 7.66 -4.45
N VAL A 184 -3.92 8.11 -3.75
CA VAL A 184 -4.92 7.24 -3.14
C VAL A 184 -5.69 6.47 -4.21
N GLU A 185 -6.09 7.10 -5.30
CA GLU A 185 -6.80 6.44 -6.42
C GLU A 185 -5.99 5.29 -7.02
N ILE A 186 -4.71 5.54 -7.32
CA ILE A 186 -3.82 4.50 -7.87
C ILE A 186 -3.67 3.36 -6.87
N LEU A 187 -3.39 3.64 -5.60
CA LEU A 187 -3.21 2.59 -4.60
C LEU A 187 -4.50 1.79 -4.35
N ARG A 188 -5.66 2.44 -4.35
CA ARG A 188 -6.96 1.77 -4.26
C ARG A 188 -7.19 0.82 -5.41
N LYS A 189 -6.84 1.21 -6.64
CA LYS A 189 -6.93 0.32 -7.80
C LYS A 189 -6.08 -0.94 -7.62
N GLU A 190 -4.85 -0.80 -7.13
CA GLU A 190 -3.97 -1.95 -6.88
C GLU A 190 -4.51 -2.87 -5.78
N VAL A 191 -5.01 -2.30 -4.68
CA VAL A 191 -5.63 -3.09 -3.60
C VAL A 191 -6.91 -3.77 -4.09
N LYS A 192 -7.74 -3.08 -4.86
CA LYS A 192 -8.97 -3.65 -5.43
C LYS A 192 -8.67 -4.80 -6.37
N GLU A 193 -7.68 -4.65 -7.25
CA GLU A 193 -7.24 -5.73 -8.13
C GLU A 193 -6.72 -6.94 -7.34
N LEU A 194 -5.99 -6.70 -6.23
CA LEU A 194 -5.58 -7.77 -5.33
C LEU A 194 -6.78 -8.48 -4.69
N LEU A 195 -7.76 -7.74 -4.16
CA LEU A 195 -8.98 -8.31 -3.57
C LEU A 195 -9.75 -9.19 -4.56
N ASP A 196 -9.97 -8.66 -5.77
CA ASP A 196 -10.78 -9.33 -6.79
C ASP A 196 -10.09 -10.60 -7.30
N ARG A 197 -8.76 -10.58 -7.47
CA ARG A 197 -8.00 -11.75 -7.94
C ARG A 197 -7.76 -12.80 -6.87
N THR A 198 -7.72 -12.41 -5.60
CA THR A 198 -7.55 -13.36 -4.48
C THR A 198 -8.87 -13.97 -4.01
N LYS A 199 -10.02 -13.37 -4.37
CA LYS A 199 -11.35 -13.85 -3.95
C LYS A 199 -11.59 -15.35 -4.20
N PRO A 200 -11.21 -15.95 -5.36
CA PRO A 200 -11.37 -17.39 -5.57
C PRO A 200 -10.48 -18.27 -4.69
N LEU A 201 -9.37 -17.71 -4.19
CA LEU A 201 -8.44 -18.40 -3.28
C LEU A 201 -8.95 -18.37 -1.84
N ARG A 202 -9.72 -17.34 -1.46
CA ARG A 202 -10.30 -17.15 -0.12
C ARG A 202 -11.61 -17.90 0.10
N ALA A 203 -12.33 -18.25 -0.96
CA ALA A 203 -13.63 -18.93 -0.89
C ALA A 203 -13.54 -20.46 -0.70
N ARG A 204 -12.36 -21.00 -0.39
CA ARG A 204 -12.09 -22.44 -0.21
C ARG A 204 -11.81 -22.74 1.25
#